data_AF-A0A1S4CZU7-F1
#
_entry.id   AF-A0A1S4CZU7-F1
#
_cell.length_a   1.000
_cell.length_b   1.000
_cell.length_c   1.000
_cell.angle_alpha   90.00
_cell.angle_beta   90.00
_cell.angle_gamma   90.00
#
_symmetry.space_group_name_H-M   'P 1'
#
loop_
_entity.id
_entity.type
_entity.pdbx_description
1 polymer ?
#
loop_
_entity_poly.entity_id
_entity_poly.type
_entity_poly.pdbx_seq_one_letter_code
_entity_poly.pdbx_strand_id
1 'polypeptide(L)'
;MLQIFQAVLRCIKFWAKRRGVYGNLLGFFGGVHLAVLSAFICQRHPSASLSALILLFFKTFGLWPWPTPVILQETIARPFIPTDKVSWMPIQLPCSPYEFCHSNITRSTFYKIRTEFLRGHMLTKDMLRPDFDWNILFEPFPYARRYGLFVKIFLSACDKDELGDWVGWIKSRFRSLLVKVCLCG
;
A
#
# COMPACT_ATOMS: atom_id res chain seq x y z
N MET A 1 -16.63 -5.74 -15.59
CA MET A 1 -15.93 -4.75 -14.74
C MET A 1 -15.65 -5.25 -13.31
N LEU A 2 -16.63 -5.82 -12.59
CA LEU A 2 -16.40 -6.26 -11.20
C LEU A 2 -15.36 -7.40 -11.07
N GLN A 3 -15.41 -8.40 -11.95
CA GLN A 3 -14.47 -9.54 -11.93
C GLN A 3 -13.02 -9.09 -12.18
N ILE A 4 -12.80 -8.19 -13.16
CA ILE A 4 -11.45 -7.71 -13.48
C ILE A 4 -10.89 -6.84 -12.35
N PHE A 5 -11.73 -6.01 -11.72
CA PHE A 5 -11.35 -5.27 -10.51
C PHE A 5 -10.92 -6.20 -9.38
N GLN A 6 -11.69 -7.26 -9.11
CA GLN A 6 -11.35 -8.23 -8.07
C GLN A 6 -10.02 -8.94 -8.38
N ALA A 7 -9.77 -9.29 -9.64
CA ALA A 7 -8.52 -9.89 -10.07
C ALA A 7 -7.32 -8.93 -9.86
N VAL A 8 -7.44 -7.67 -10.31
CA VAL A 8 -6.43 -6.63 -10.08
C VAL A 8 -6.17 -6.47 -8.58
N LEU A 9 -7.21 -6.30 -7.76
CA LEU A 9 -7.07 -6.12 -6.33
C LEU A 9 -6.37 -7.31 -5.65
N ARG A 10 -6.68 -8.55 -6.05
CA ARG A 10 -5.99 -9.75 -5.54
C ARG A 10 -4.51 -9.73 -5.90
N CYS A 11 -4.16 -9.44 -7.15
CA CYS A 11 -2.77 -9.33 -7.61
C CYS A 11 -2.02 -8.23 -6.84
N ILE A 12 -2.58 -7.03 -6.75
CA ILE A 12 -1.97 -5.90 -6.05
C ILE A 12 -1.84 -6.17 -4.54
N LYS A 13 -2.84 -6.79 -3.91
CA LYS A 13 -2.76 -7.18 -2.49
C LYS A 13 -1.69 -8.25 -2.25
N PHE A 14 -1.55 -9.21 -3.17
CA PHE A 14 -0.50 -10.21 -3.10
C PHE A 14 0.89 -9.59 -3.26
N TRP A 15 1.09 -8.74 -4.27
CA TRP A 15 2.30 -7.93 -4.43
C TRP A 15 2.63 -7.13 -3.17
N ALA A 16 1.67 -6.38 -2.63
CA ALA A 16 1.90 -5.52 -1.47
C ALA A 16 2.35 -6.31 -0.23
N LYS A 17 1.78 -7.50 -0.02
CA LYS A 17 2.22 -8.41 1.04
C LYS A 17 3.64 -8.93 0.80
N ARG A 18 3.94 -9.41 -0.40
CA ARG A 18 5.26 -9.96 -0.75
C ARG A 18 6.37 -8.91 -0.67
N ARG A 19 6.07 -7.67 -1.07
CA ARG A 19 7.02 -6.55 -1.07
C ARG A 19 7.09 -5.79 0.27
N GLY A 20 6.30 -6.20 1.26
CA GLY A 20 6.34 -5.60 2.59
C GLY A 20 5.81 -4.17 2.62
N VAL A 21 4.80 -3.87 1.80
CA VAL A 21 4.11 -2.58 1.73
C VAL A 21 2.61 -2.72 2.04
N TYR A 22 2.25 -3.77 2.79
CA TYR A 22 0.91 -4.02 3.31
C TYR A 22 0.92 -4.04 4.84
N GLY A 23 0.06 -3.24 5.47
CA GLY A 23 -0.09 -3.17 6.93
C GLY A 23 -0.29 -1.74 7.43
N ASN A 24 -1.54 -1.30 7.57
CA ASN A 24 -1.85 0.09 7.98
C ASN A 24 -1.27 0.46 9.35
N LEU A 25 -1.26 -0.47 10.31
CA LEU A 25 -0.66 -0.23 11.64
C LEU A 25 0.85 0.04 11.59
N LEU A 26 1.53 -0.45 10.53
CA LEU A 26 2.97 -0.30 10.31
C LEU A 26 3.30 0.90 9.41
N GLY A 27 2.31 1.74 9.08
CA GLY A 27 2.50 2.87 8.18
C GLY A 27 2.58 2.50 6.70
N PHE A 28 1.99 1.37 6.31
CA PHE A 28 1.85 0.94 4.91
C PHE A 28 0.38 0.90 4.46
N PHE A 29 0.10 0.41 3.26
CA PHE A 29 -1.27 0.34 2.77
C PHE A 29 -2.10 -0.70 3.54
N GLY A 30 -3.30 -0.28 3.95
CA GLY A 30 -4.41 -1.15 4.32
C GLY A 30 -5.21 -1.66 3.10
N GLY A 31 -6.16 -2.56 3.34
CA GLY A 31 -7.00 -3.14 2.28
C GLY A 31 -7.82 -2.10 1.51
N VAL A 32 -8.41 -1.12 2.21
CA VAL A 32 -9.21 -0.05 1.59
C VAL A 32 -8.36 0.81 0.66
N HIS A 33 -7.15 1.19 1.07
CA HIS A 33 -6.22 1.95 0.22
C HIS A 33 -5.98 1.25 -1.13
N LEU A 34 -5.62 -0.04 -1.09
CA LEU A 34 -5.37 -0.81 -2.32
C LEU A 34 -6.64 -0.99 -3.17
N ALA A 35 -7.80 -1.12 -2.53
CA ALA A 35 -9.08 -1.21 -3.24
C ALA A 35 -9.38 0.08 -4.01
N VAL A 36 -9.23 1.25 -3.37
CA VAL A 36 -9.45 2.55 -4.03
C VAL A 36 -8.44 2.76 -5.15
N LEU A 37 -7.14 2.51 -4.92
CA LEU A 37 -6.12 2.63 -5.96
C LEU A 37 -6.39 1.70 -7.15
N SER A 38 -6.82 0.46 -6.90
CA SER A 38 -7.18 -0.49 -7.96
C SER A 38 -8.42 -0.04 -8.73
N ALA A 39 -9.44 0.46 -8.03
CA ALA A 39 -10.66 0.98 -8.62
C ALA A 39 -10.38 2.18 -9.53
N PHE A 40 -9.48 3.07 -9.10
CA PHE A 40 -9.08 4.27 -9.85
C PHE A 40 -8.56 3.93 -11.25
N ILE A 41 -7.76 2.88 -11.35
CA ILE A 41 -7.20 2.40 -12.62
C ILE A 41 -8.27 1.69 -13.44
N CYS A 42 -9.08 0.83 -12.81
CA CYS A 42 -10.14 0.09 -13.50
C CYS A 42 -11.20 1.04 -14.12
N GLN A 43 -11.54 2.14 -13.44
CA GLN A 43 -12.51 3.12 -13.94
C GLN A 43 -11.99 3.90 -15.16
N ARG A 44 -10.68 4.23 -15.18
CA ARG A 44 -10.05 4.98 -16.28
C ARG A 44 -9.77 4.13 -17.52
N HIS A 45 -9.71 2.81 -17.34
CA HIS A 45 -9.38 1.87 -18.41
C HIS A 45 -10.34 0.68 -18.43
N PRO A 46 -11.65 0.91 -18.69
CA PRO A 46 -12.68 -0.12 -18.54
C PRO A 46 -12.52 -1.31 -19.49
N SER A 47 -11.88 -1.11 -20.64
CA SER A 47 -11.66 -2.12 -21.68
C SER A 47 -10.28 -2.78 -21.63
N ALA A 48 -9.42 -2.40 -20.67
CA ALA A 48 -8.06 -2.93 -20.60
C ALA A 48 -8.04 -4.36 -20.02
N SER A 49 -7.10 -5.19 -20.49
CA SER A 49 -6.85 -6.53 -19.96
C SER A 49 -6.26 -6.47 -18.53
N LEU A 50 -6.30 -7.58 -17.80
CA LEU A 50 -5.74 -7.66 -16.44
C LEU A 50 -4.27 -7.24 -16.40
N SER A 51 -3.45 -7.75 -17.33
CA SER A 51 -2.03 -7.41 -17.43
C SER A 51 -1.83 -5.92 -17.72
N ALA A 52 -2.60 -5.35 -18.64
CA ALA A 52 -2.54 -3.92 -18.95
C ALA A 52 -2.92 -3.05 -17.72
N LEU A 53 -3.95 -3.45 -16.96
CA LEU A 53 -4.35 -2.75 -15.74
C LEU A 53 -3.26 -2.80 -14.65
N ILE A 54 -2.56 -3.92 -14.50
CA ILE A 54 -1.45 -4.03 -13.55
C ILE A 54 -0.27 -3.15 -13.98
N LEU A 55 0.09 -3.14 -15.26
CA LEU A 55 1.09 -2.22 -15.83
C LEU A 55 0.71 -0.77 -15.55
N LEU A 56 -0.53 -0.39 -15.88
CA LEU A 56 -1.05 0.97 -15.68
C LEU A 56 -1.11 1.36 -14.21
N PHE A 57 -1.40 0.42 -13.32
CA PHE A 57 -1.36 0.65 -11.87
C PHE A 57 0.04 1.07 -11.41
N PHE A 58 1.07 0.31 -11.78
CA PHE A 58 2.44 0.65 -11.38
C PHE A 58 2.96 1.90 -12.07
N LYS A 59 2.67 2.09 -13.36
CA LYS A 59 3.02 3.32 -14.09
C LYS A 59 2.39 4.54 -13.44
N THR A 60 1.08 4.49 -13.17
CA THR A 60 0.34 5.60 -12.59
C THR A 60 0.87 5.93 -11.20
N PHE A 61 0.91 4.98 -10.27
CA PHE A 61 1.27 5.28 -8.88
C PHE A 61 2.78 5.39 -8.61
N GLY A 62 3.61 4.87 -9.50
CA GLY A 62 5.06 5.10 -9.49
C GLY A 62 5.44 6.51 -9.92
N LEU A 63 4.69 7.09 -10.87
CA LEU A 63 4.93 8.44 -11.38
C LEU A 63 3.95 9.48 -10.81
N TRP A 64 3.06 9.07 -9.90
CA TRP A 64 2.06 9.94 -9.32
C TRP A 64 2.72 11.07 -8.53
N PRO A 65 2.29 12.33 -8.70
CA PRO A 65 2.88 13.49 -8.03
C PRO A 65 2.40 13.59 -6.57
N TRP A 66 2.72 12.60 -5.74
CA TRP A 66 2.41 12.65 -4.31
C TRP A 66 2.95 13.95 -3.67
N PRO A 67 2.17 14.66 -2.82
CA PRO A 67 0.95 14.22 -2.15
C PRO A 67 -0.37 14.61 -2.86
N THR A 68 -0.41 14.75 -4.19
CA THR A 68 -1.69 14.95 -4.90
C THR A 68 -2.67 13.81 -4.57
N PRO A 69 -3.93 14.10 -4.19
CA PRO A 69 -4.89 13.08 -3.77
C PRO A 69 -5.37 12.20 -4.91
N VAL A 70 -5.62 10.92 -4.59
CA VAL A 70 -6.30 9.99 -5.48
C VAL A 70 -7.80 10.04 -5.21
N ILE A 71 -8.57 10.42 -6.23
CA ILE A 71 -10.01 10.68 -6.17
C ILE A 71 -10.71 9.84 -7.25
N LEU A 72 -11.74 9.07 -6.87
CA LEU A 72 -12.47 8.18 -7.78
C LEU A 72 -13.55 8.90 -8.59
N GLN A 73 -14.33 9.76 -7.96
CA GLN A 73 -15.37 10.57 -8.59
C GLN A 73 -14.97 12.04 -8.55
N GLU A 74 -15.11 12.74 -9.67
CA GLU A 74 -15.01 14.20 -9.68
C GLU A 74 -16.19 14.76 -8.89
N THR A 75 -15.96 15.09 -7.61
CA THR A 75 -16.95 15.81 -6.82
C THR A 75 -17.01 17.25 -7.31
N ILE A 76 -18.22 17.74 -7.60
CA ILE A 76 -18.49 19.13 -8.05
C ILE A 76 -17.92 20.15 -7.05
N ALA A 77 -17.88 19.78 -5.76
CA ALA A 77 -17.13 20.49 -4.74
C ALA A 77 -15.78 19.80 -4.51
N ARG A 78 -14.67 20.50 -4.76
CA ARG A 78 -13.38 20.09 -4.20
C ARG A 78 -13.51 20.18 -2.67
N PRO A 79 -13.37 19.08 -1.91
CA PRO A 79 -13.33 19.20 -0.46
C PRO A 79 -12.19 20.15 -0.11
N PHE A 80 -12.45 21.13 0.76
CA PHE A 80 -11.39 21.96 1.32
C PHE A 80 -10.44 21.00 2.06
N ILE A 81 -9.22 20.83 1.55
CA ILE A 81 -8.19 20.00 2.17
C ILE A 81 -7.48 20.90 3.18
N PRO A 82 -7.66 20.72 4.50
CA PRO A 82 -6.90 21.49 5.48
C PRO A 82 -5.42 21.15 5.30
N THR A 83 -4.60 22.17 5.00
CA THR A 83 -3.18 22.05 4.66
C THR A 83 -2.34 21.34 5.72
N ASP A 84 -2.79 21.35 6.97
CA ASP A 84 -1.92 21.03 8.10
C ASP A 84 -1.87 19.53 8.46
N LYS A 85 -2.66 18.67 7.78
CA LYS A 85 -2.76 17.23 8.10
C LYS A 85 -2.79 16.29 6.89
N VAL A 86 -2.33 16.73 5.72
CA VAL A 86 -2.39 15.88 4.52
C VAL A 86 -1.38 14.73 4.62
N SER A 87 -1.88 13.49 4.59
CA SER A 87 -1.08 12.26 4.49
C SER A 87 -0.09 12.36 3.32
N TRP A 88 1.09 11.73 3.44
CA TRP A 88 2.05 11.59 2.34
C TRP A 88 1.45 10.99 1.06
N MET A 89 0.40 10.17 1.21
CA MET A 89 -0.36 9.57 0.11
C MET A 89 -1.85 9.66 0.42
N PRO A 90 -2.52 10.77 0.07
CA PRO A 90 -3.94 10.94 0.35
C PRO A 90 -4.80 10.17 -0.66
N ILE A 91 -5.72 9.37 -0.15
CA ILE A 91 -6.62 8.51 -0.94
C ILE A 91 -8.03 8.73 -0.44
N GLN A 92 -8.93 9.24 -1.28
CA GLN A 92 -10.28 9.59 -0.88
C GLN A 92 -11.22 8.36 -0.89
N LEU A 93 -12.10 8.27 0.10
CA LEU A 93 -13.18 7.29 0.12
C LEU A 93 -14.27 7.68 -0.90
N PRO A 94 -14.82 6.71 -1.65
CA PRO A 94 -15.84 6.97 -2.66
C PRO A 94 -17.24 7.27 -2.09
N CYS A 95 -17.40 7.31 -0.77
CA CYS A 95 -18.70 7.43 -0.12
C CYS A 95 -18.75 8.72 0.72
N SER A 96 -19.92 9.37 0.76
CA SER A 96 -20.18 10.52 1.64
C SER A 96 -19.85 10.15 3.10
N PRO A 97 -19.11 10.99 3.86
CA PRO A 97 -18.78 12.40 3.60
C PRO A 97 -17.49 12.67 2.78
N TYR A 98 -17.04 11.72 1.93
CA TYR A 98 -15.88 11.85 1.03
C TYR A 98 -14.57 12.17 1.75
N GLU A 99 -14.39 11.56 2.92
CA GLU A 99 -13.18 11.67 3.72
C GLU A 99 -11.99 10.96 3.08
N PHE A 100 -10.78 11.32 3.52
CA PHE A 100 -9.57 10.59 3.16
C PHE A 100 -9.40 9.34 4.04
N CYS A 101 -8.86 8.27 3.45
CA CYS A 101 -8.48 7.08 4.18
C CYS A 101 -7.50 7.45 5.30
N HIS A 102 -7.79 7.00 6.52
CA HIS A 102 -6.86 7.17 7.63
C HIS A 102 -5.57 6.36 7.38
N SER A 103 -4.48 7.09 7.21
CA SER A 103 -3.18 6.56 6.85
C SER A 103 -2.17 6.83 7.96
N ASN A 104 -1.40 5.81 8.34
CA ASN A 104 -0.27 5.96 9.25
C ASN A 104 1.07 6.09 8.49
N ILE A 105 1.03 6.41 7.19
CA ILE A 105 2.23 6.52 6.36
C ILE A 105 3.16 7.59 6.94
N THR A 106 4.41 7.22 7.12
CA THR A 106 5.50 8.08 7.58
C THR A 106 6.41 8.42 6.41
N ARG A 107 7.37 9.33 6.59
CA ARG A 107 8.35 9.66 5.54
C ARG A 107 9.12 8.42 5.07
N SER A 108 9.57 7.54 5.97
CA SER A 108 10.36 6.35 5.62
C SER A 108 9.52 5.32 4.87
N THR A 109 8.28 5.06 5.33
CA THR A 109 7.39 4.11 4.67
C THR A 109 6.89 4.66 3.33
N PHE A 110 6.67 5.97 3.21
CA PHE A 110 6.40 6.64 1.93
C PHE A 110 7.48 6.37 0.90
N TYR A 111 8.76 6.58 1.24
CA TYR A 111 9.86 6.30 0.31
C TYR A 111 9.92 4.83 -0.07
N LYS A 112 9.74 3.90 0.88
CA LYS A 112 9.69 2.47 0.58
C LYS A 112 8.55 2.12 -0.38
N ILE A 113 7.35 2.65 -0.14
CA ILE A 113 6.20 2.46 -1.03
C ILE A 113 6.51 2.99 -2.43
N ARG A 114 7.03 4.22 -2.53
CA ARG A 114 7.38 4.85 -3.81
C ARG A 114 8.44 4.04 -4.56
N THR A 115 9.48 3.57 -3.89
CA THR A 115 10.50 2.69 -4.48
C THR A 115 9.90 1.39 -5.00
N GLU A 116 8.99 0.77 -4.27
CA GLU A 116 8.34 -0.48 -4.71
C GLU A 116 7.37 -0.24 -5.87
N PHE A 117 6.67 0.90 -5.93
CA PHE A 117 5.89 1.26 -7.12
C PHE A 117 6.78 1.49 -8.34
N LEU A 118 7.89 2.22 -8.20
CA LEU A 118 8.85 2.43 -9.28
C LEU A 118 9.49 1.11 -9.75
N ARG A 119 9.84 0.21 -8.83
CA ARG A 119 10.29 -1.15 -9.16
C ARG A 119 9.23 -1.88 -9.98
N GLY A 120 7.97 -1.88 -9.52
CA GLY A 120 6.86 -2.48 -10.27
C GLY A 120 6.70 -1.86 -11.65
N HIS A 121 6.81 -0.52 -11.76
CA HIS A 121 6.71 0.17 -13.05
C HIS A 121 7.81 -0.29 -14.00
N MET A 122 9.04 -0.37 -13.52
CA MET A 122 10.17 -0.80 -14.32
C MET A 122 10.03 -2.24 -14.81
N LEU A 123 9.64 -3.16 -13.93
CA LEU A 123 9.45 -4.57 -14.28
C LEU A 123 8.30 -4.74 -15.26
N THR A 124 7.21 -3.98 -15.09
CA THR A 124 6.03 -4.12 -15.94
C THR A 124 6.12 -3.43 -17.29
N LYS A 125 7.22 -2.73 -17.62
CA LYS A 125 7.39 -2.12 -18.96
C LYS A 125 7.35 -3.16 -20.07
N ASP A 126 7.96 -4.31 -19.83
CA ASP A 126 8.08 -5.41 -20.79
C ASP A 126 6.95 -6.45 -20.64
N MET A 127 5.95 -6.15 -19.82
CA MET A 127 4.86 -7.09 -19.45
C MET A 127 3.97 -7.51 -20.62
N LEU A 128 3.98 -6.75 -21.72
CA LEU A 128 3.24 -7.10 -22.93
C LEU A 128 3.96 -8.16 -23.78
N ARG A 129 5.20 -8.52 -23.43
CA ARG A 129 5.90 -9.63 -24.06
C ARG A 129 5.31 -10.96 -23.56
N PRO A 130 5.16 -11.97 -24.45
CA PRO A 130 4.54 -13.25 -24.10
C PRO A 130 5.34 -14.06 -23.07
N ASP A 131 6.62 -13.76 -22.89
CA ASP A 131 7.57 -14.42 -21.98
C ASP A 131 7.72 -13.73 -20.62
N PHE A 132 6.81 -12.82 -20.26
CA PHE A 132 6.89 -12.10 -18.99
C PHE A 132 6.77 -13.03 -17.77
N ASP A 133 7.85 -13.14 -17.01
CA ASP A 133 7.87 -13.88 -15.75
C ASP A 133 7.23 -13.08 -14.61
N TRP A 134 6.02 -13.47 -14.21
CA TRP A 134 5.30 -12.84 -13.09
C TRP A 134 6.00 -13.00 -11.75
N ASN A 135 6.86 -14.00 -11.59
CA ASN A 135 7.53 -14.26 -10.31
C ASN A 135 8.44 -13.09 -9.90
N ILE A 136 9.04 -12.39 -10.86
CA ILE A 136 9.90 -11.22 -10.59
C ILE A 136 9.12 -10.10 -9.91
N LEU A 137 7.84 -9.93 -10.25
CA LEU A 137 6.98 -8.91 -9.66
C LEU A 137 6.64 -9.26 -8.20
N PHE A 138 6.39 -10.54 -7.92
CA PHE A 138 5.94 -11.05 -6.63
C PHE A 138 7.05 -11.64 -5.74
N GLU A 139 8.30 -11.47 -6.13
CA GLU A 139 9.47 -11.84 -5.33
C GLU A 139 9.37 -11.23 -3.91
N PRO A 140 9.67 -11.96 -2.82
CA PRO A 140 9.67 -11.39 -1.47
C PRO A 140 10.63 -10.21 -1.35
N PHE A 141 10.29 -9.23 -0.51
CA PHE A 141 11.25 -8.17 -0.16
C PHE A 141 12.48 -8.79 0.53
N PRO A 142 13.71 -8.51 0.06
CA PRO A 142 14.91 -9.15 0.58
C PRO A 142 15.39 -8.49 1.88
N TYR A 143 14.62 -8.65 2.97
CA TYR A 143 14.90 -8.03 4.27
C TYR A 143 16.34 -8.26 4.74
N ALA A 144 16.81 -9.52 4.72
CA ALA A 144 18.15 -9.91 5.16
C ALA A 144 19.30 -9.26 4.36
N ARG A 145 19.09 -8.93 3.08
CA ARG A 145 20.11 -8.27 2.26
C ARG A 145 20.07 -6.75 2.40
N ARG A 146 18.91 -6.19 2.79
CA ARG A 146 18.69 -4.74 2.82
C ARG A 146 19.02 -4.12 4.18
N TYR A 147 18.90 -4.90 5.25
CA TYR A 147 19.14 -4.44 6.61
C TYR A 147 20.17 -5.34 7.29
N GLY A 148 21.20 -4.74 7.89
CA GLY A 148 22.20 -5.47 8.68
C GLY A 148 21.79 -5.72 10.13
N LEU A 149 20.80 -4.96 10.63
CA LEU A 149 20.34 -5.03 12.01
C LEU A 149 18.83 -5.27 12.04
N PHE A 150 18.41 -6.14 12.94
CA PHE A 150 17.01 -6.51 13.15
C PHE A 150 16.67 -6.45 14.64
N VAL A 151 15.51 -5.90 14.96
CA VAL A 151 14.93 -5.96 16.30
C VAL A 151 13.90 -7.08 16.31
N LYS A 152 14.06 -8.05 17.21
CA LYS A 152 13.11 -9.15 17.40
C LYS A 152 12.30 -8.91 18.67
N ILE A 153 10.98 -8.89 18.53
CA ILE A 153 10.05 -8.78 19.66
C ILE A 153 9.46 -10.16 19.91
N PHE A 154 9.67 -10.69 21.12
CA PHE A 154 9.11 -11.96 21.56
C PHE A 154 7.96 -11.72 22.51
N LEU A 155 6.91 -12.53 22.36
CA LEU A 155 5.76 -12.57 23.26
C LEU A 155 5.58 -14.01 23.71
N SER A 156 5.33 -14.19 25.00
CA SER A 156 5.06 -15.48 25.62
C SER A 156 3.91 -15.31 26.60
N ALA A 157 2.98 -16.26 26.60
CA ALA A 157 1.87 -16.33 27.54
C ALA A 157 1.64 -17.80 27.92
N CYS A 158 0.89 -18.04 29.00
CA CYS A 158 0.66 -19.39 29.53
C CYS A 158 -0.35 -20.18 28.70
N ASP A 159 -1.30 -19.49 28.06
CA ASP A 159 -2.29 -20.08 27.18
C ASP A 159 -2.46 -19.28 25.86
N LYS A 160 -3.23 -19.85 24.92
CA LYS A 160 -3.39 -19.29 23.57
C LYS A 160 -4.27 -18.04 23.55
N ASP A 161 -5.25 -17.94 24.43
CA ASP A 161 -6.18 -16.82 24.46
C ASP A 161 -5.47 -15.60 25.04
N GLU A 162 -4.73 -15.78 26.14
CA GLU A 162 -3.87 -14.77 26.72
C GLU A 162 -2.79 -14.31 25.73
N LEU A 163 -2.18 -15.23 24.98
CA LEU A 163 -1.24 -14.86 23.91
C LEU A 163 -1.91 -13.99 22.83
N GLY A 164 -3.17 -14.31 22.48
CA GLY A 164 -3.98 -13.54 21.55
C GLY A 164 -4.19 -12.11 22.02
N ASP A 165 -4.53 -11.94 23.29
CA ASP A 165 -4.71 -10.63 23.94
C ASP A 165 -3.40 -9.83 23.97
N TRP A 166 -2.29 -10.45 24.36
CA TRP A 166 -0.97 -9.83 24.32
C TRP A 166 -0.56 -9.38 22.91
N VAL A 167 -0.80 -10.23 21.91
CA VAL A 167 -0.55 -9.90 20.51
C VAL A 167 -1.42 -8.71 20.06
N GLY A 168 -2.70 -8.68 20.45
CA GLY A 168 -3.60 -7.56 20.18
C GLY A 168 -3.14 -6.26 20.83
N TRP A 169 -2.77 -6.32 22.10
CA TRP A 169 -2.28 -5.20 22.91
C TRP A 169 -0.97 -4.60 22.37
N ILE A 170 -0.05 -5.45 21.89
CA ILE A 170 1.19 -5.00 21.26
C ILE A 170 0.90 -4.40 19.88
N LYS A 171 0.06 -5.03 19.06
CA LYS A 171 -0.31 -4.51 17.73
C LYS A 171 -0.92 -3.11 17.80
N SER A 172 -1.71 -2.81 18.83
CA SER A 172 -2.32 -1.48 19.00
C SER A 172 -1.30 -0.39 19.38
N ARG A 173 -0.20 -0.76 20.06
CA ARG A 173 0.87 0.17 20.50
C ARG A 173 2.14 0.11 19.67
N PHE A 174 2.20 -0.76 18.68
CA PHE A 174 3.39 -1.02 17.87
C PHE A 174 3.92 0.26 17.20
N ARG A 175 3.01 1.14 16.77
CA ARG A 175 3.36 2.43 16.19
C ARG A 175 4.16 3.31 17.16
N SER A 176 3.74 3.41 18.42
CA SER A 176 4.44 4.19 19.45
C SER A 176 5.83 3.63 19.73
N LEU A 177 5.99 2.31 19.66
CA LEU A 177 7.29 1.64 19.79
C LEU A 177 8.21 2.00 18.61
N LEU A 178 7.71 1.89 17.37
CA LEU A 178 8.49 2.20 16.16
C LEU A 178 8.95 3.66 16.12
N VAL A 179 8.07 4.59 16.50
CA VAL A 179 8.42 6.02 16.51
C VAL A 179 9.54 6.30 17.51
N LYS A 180 9.53 5.67 18.70
CA LYS A 180 10.60 5.84 19.69
C LYS A 180 11.94 5.25 19.22
N VAL A 181 11.93 4.06 18.63
CA VAL A 181 13.15 3.42 18.11
C VAL A 181 13.78 4.24 16.97
N CYS A 182 12.96 4.80 16.08
CA CYS A 182 13.44 5.64 14.97
C CYS A 182 13.94 7.04 15.40
N LEU A 183 13.60 7.50 16.61
CA LEU A 183 14.04 8.81 17.13
C LEU A 183 15.33 8.71 17.98
N CYS A 184 15.74 7.50 18.37
CA CYS A 184 16.95 7.26 19.16
C CYS A 184 18.17 6.84 18.32
N GLY A 185 18.10 6.94 17.00
CA GLY A 185 19.17 6.59 16.06
C GLY A 185 19.65 7.78 15.25
#